data_AF-A0A3S0RWL7-F1
#
_entry.id   AF-A0A3S0RWL7-F1
#
_cell.length_a   1.000
_cell.length_b   1.000
_cell.length_c   1.000
_cell.angle_alpha   90.00
_cell.angle_beta   90.00
_cell.angle_gamma   90.00
#
_symmetry.space_group_name_H-M   'P 1'
#
loop_
_entity.id
_entity.type
_entity.pdbx_description
1 polymer ?
#
loop_
_entity_poly.entity_id
_entity_poly.type
_entity_poly.pdbx_seq_one_letter_code
_entity_poly.pdbx_strand_id
1 'polypeptide(L)'
;MKSLEEILGPATPELLDPQYAVAVARHKEAVHWLLLEHENLVLDWKKRRDEFVAAGYHYPDLNVVANQRAGIVVLDQDTADEFLRAPETRKLDLNFLRQALLERLPSAQSWWDVDFLFPIAFVDFDHKRFAGFYQNGPRLERYVPDGWVGEFEDFANTYPEEVFPAVDKFWIVDGKDLLHELNERGRALESSRTKK
;
A
#
# COMPACT_ATOMS: atom_id res chain seq x y z
N MET A 1 -27.94 0.75 -16.50
CA MET A 1 -27.10 0.08 -15.49
C MET A 1 -25.91 -0.50 -16.24
N LYS A 2 -24.75 0.14 -16.14
CA LYS A 2 -23.51 -0.39 -16.73
C LYS A 2 -22.98 -1.48 -15.80
N SER A 3 -22.62 -2.62 -16.35
CA SER A 3 -22.10 -3.77 -15.61
C SER A 3 -20.68 -3.48 -15.09
N LEU A 4 -20.30 -4.09 -13.97
CA LEU A 4 -18.98 -3.96 -13.34
C LEU A 4 -17.82 -4.34 -14.29
N GLU A 5 -18.07 -5.19 -15.30
CA GLU A 5 -17.13 -5.50 -16.39
C GLU A 5 -16.74 -4.29 -17.26
N GLU A 6 -17.63 -3.32 -17.47
CA GLU A 6 -17.31 -2.09 -18.22
C GLU A 6 -16.48 -1.08 -17.39
N ILE A 7 -16.42 -1.26 -16.07
CA ILE A 7 -15.75 -0.33 -15.14
C ILE A 7 -14.41 -0.87 -14.66
N LEU A 8 -14.29 -2.19 -14.47
CA LEU A 8 -13.11 -2.80 -13.87
C LEU A 8 -12.16 -3.46 -14.88
N GLY A 9 -12.66 -4.02 -15.98
CA GLY A 9 -11.96 -5.13 -16.62
C GLY A 9 -11.62 -6.25 -15.60
N PRO A 10 -10.94 -7.34 -16.01
CA PRO A 10 -10.23 -8.16 -15.03
C PRO A 10 -9.25 -7.21 -14.34
N ALA A 11 -9.36 -6.99 -13.01
CA ALA A 11 -8.56 -6.06 -12.18
C ALA A 11 -7.49 -5.35 -13.01
N THR A 12 -7.70 -4.06 -13.34
CA THR A 12 -6.86 -3.26 -14.26
C THR A 12 -5.44 -3.82 -14.35
N PRO A 13 -4.87 -4.11 -15.54
CA PRO A 13 -3.54 -4.70 -15.67
C PRO A 13 -2.53 -4.13 -14.67
N GLU A 14 -2.62 -2.84 -14.36
CA GLU A 14 -1.83 -2.12 -13.35
C GLU A 14 -1.98 -2.61 -11.91
N LEU A 15 -3.18 -2.95 -11.41
CA LEU A 15 -3.37 -3.53 -10.06
C LEU A 15 -2.78 -4.94 -9.95
N LEU A 16 -2.70 -5.64 -11.09
CA LEU A 16 -2.09 -6.96 -11.19
C LEU A 16 -0.62 -6.88 -11.65
N ASP A 17 -0.14 -5.69 -12.01
CA ASP A 17 1.20 -5.47 -12.50
C ASP A 17 2.11 -5.34 -11.27
N PRO A 18 3.10 -6.23 -11.11
CA PRO A 18 3.99 -6.25 -9.96
C PRO A 18 4.76 -4.94 -9.72
N GLN A 19 4.77 -4.02 -10.69
CA GLN A 19 5.41 -2.71 -10.49
C GLN A 19 4.59 -1.77 -9.60
N TYR A 20 3.25 -1.93 -9.54
CA TYR A 20 2.38 -1.08 -8.72
C TYR A 20 2.01 -1.73 -7.40
N ALA A 21 1.74 -0.89 -6.42
CA ALA A 21 1.28 -1.29 -5.11
C ALA A 21 0.13 -0.40 -4.63
N VAL A 22 -0.74 -1.00 -3.82
CA VAL A 22 -1.73 -0.26 -3.04
C VAL A 22 -1.06 0.26 -1.78
N ALA A 23 -1.32 1.52 -1.43
CA ALA A 23 -0.88 2.12 -0.18
C ALA A 23 -1.98 3.00 0.41
N VAL A 24 -1.85 3.27 1.71
CA VAL A 24 -2.68 4.23 2.44
C VAL A 24 -1.83 5.42 2.82
N ALA A 25 -2.36 6.62 2.65
CA ALA A 25 -1.79 7.84 3.19
C ALA A 25 -2.79 8.53 4.11
N ARG A 26 -2.36 8.96 5.29
CA ARG A 26 -3.11 9.86 6.17
C ARG A 26 -2.51 11.25 6.08
N HIS A 27 -3.32 12.23 5.71
CA HIS A 27 -2.89 13.62 5.58
C HIS A 27 -4.05 14.56 5.86
N LYS A 28 -3.82 15.56 6.71
CA LYS A 28 -4.86 16.52 7.16
C LYS A 28 -6.09 15.80 7.69
N GLU A 29 -5.87 14.79 8.54
CA GLU A 29 -6.89 13.96 9.17
C GLU A 29 -7.71 13.09 8.20
N ALA A 30 -7.38 13.08 6.90
CA ALA A 30 -8.08 12.29 5.90
C ALA A 30 -7.26 11.06 5.46
N VAL A 31 -7.94 9.94 5.27
CA VAL A 31 -7.36 8.72 4.69
C VAL A 31 -7.48 8.76 3.16
N HIS A 32 -6.38 8.43 2.49
CA HIS A 32 -6.27 8.36 1.04
C HIS A 32 -5.77 6.98 0.63
N TRP A 33 -6.53 6.31 -0.23
CA TRP A 33 -6.11 5.08 -0.89
C TRP A 33 -5.38 5.41 -2.18
N LEU A 34 -4.20 4.83 -2.38
CA LEU A 34 -3.29 5.18 -3.46
C LEU A 34 -2.88 3.93 -4.24
N LEU A 35 -2.74 4.08 -5.56
CA LEU A 35 -2.05 3.18 -6.47
C LEU A 35 -0.84 3.91 -7.05
N LEU A 36 0.35 3.36 -6.84
CA LEU A 36 1.61 3.93 -7.30
C LEU A 36 2.66 2.85 -7.48
N GLU A 37 3.74 3.15 -8.20
CA GLU A 37 4.87 2.24 -8.30
C GLU A 37 5.55 2.01 -6.93
N HIS A 38 6.07 0.81 -6.69
CA HIS A 38 6.77 0.46 -5.45
C HIS A 38 7.90 1.46 -5.09
N GLU A 39 8.60 1.96 -6.10
CA GLU A 39 9.70 2.92 -5.93
C GLU A 39 9.22 4.25 -5.30
N ASN A 40 7.97 4.65 -5.57
CA ASN A 40 7.38 5.86 -5.03
C ASN A 40 7.04 5.76 -3.53
N LEU A 41 7.10 4.56 -2.94
CA LEU A 41 6.99 4.32 -1.49
C LEU A 41 8.31 4.52 -0.73
N VAL A 42 9.43 4.72 -1.45
CA VAL A 42 10.66 5.19 -0.81
C VAL A 42 10.49 6.68 -0.51
N LEU A 43 10.28 7.02 0.76
CA LEU A 43 10.01 8.41 1.13
C LEU A 43 11.26 9.28 0.98
N ASP A 44 12.42 8.79 1.43
CA ASP A 44 13.71 9.48 1.34
C ASP A 44 14.68 8.77 0.40
N TRP A 45 14.76 9.29 -0.82
CA TRP A 45 15.65 8.76 -1.86
C TRP A 45 17.12 9.05 -1.60
N LYS A 46 17.44 10.06 -0.77
CA LYS A 46 18.84 10.36 -0.41
C LYS A 46 19.39 9.22 0.45
N LYS A 47 18.61 8.76 1.44
CA LYS A 47 19.00 7.62 2.30
C LYS A 47 19.21 6.36 1.49
N ARG A 48 18.32 6.06 0.54
CA ARG A 48 18.49 4.90 -0.35
C ARG A 48 19.73 5.02 -1.22
N ARG A 49 19.95 6.17 -1.86
CA ARG A 49 21.17 6.42 -2.64
C ARG A 49 22.42 6.20 -1.79
N ASP A 50 22.46 6.78 -0.60
CA ASP A 50 23.64 6.74 0.26
C ASP A 50 23.97 5.31 0.72
N GLU A 51 22.96 4.47 1.00
CA GLU A 51 23.15 3.04 1.27
C GLU A 51 23.74 2.28 0.07
N PHE A 52 23.22 2.54 -1.14
CA PHE A 52 23.74 1.91 -2.37
C PHE A 52 25.18 2.34 -2.67
N VAL A 53 25.48 3.63 -2.55
CA VAL A 53 26.83 4.18 -2.79
C VAL A 53 27.81 3.67 -1.74
N ALA A 54 27.42 3.60 -0.46
CA ALA A 54 28.25 3.04 0.60
C ALA A 54 28.57 1.55 0.37
N ALA A 55 27.65 0.81 -0.26
CA ALA A 55 27.86 -0.58 -0.67
C ALA A 55 28.67 -0.72 -1.98
N GLY A 56 29.14 0.38 -2.58
CA GLY A 56 29.98 0.39 -3.77
C GLY A 56 29.23 0.35 -5.10
N TYR A 57 27.90 0.53 -5.09
CA TYR A 57 27.09 0.56 -6.30
C TYR A 57 26.95 1.97 -6.86
N HIS A 58 26.82 2.08 -8.18
CA HIS A 58 26.38 3.31 -8.81
C HIS A 58 24.88 3.51 -8.60
N TYR A 59 24.47 4.74 -8.31
CA TYR A 59 23.07 5.12 -8.16
C TYR A 59 22.74 6.23 -9.15
N PRO A 60 21.57 6.20 -9.82
CA PRO A 60 21.17 7.26 -10.74
C PRO A 60 21.13 8.65 -10.10
N ASP A 61 21.22 9.71 -10.92
CA ASP A 61 21.02 11.07 -10.43
C ASP A 61 19.63 11.21 -9.79
N LEU A 62 19.58 11.74 -8.56
CA LEU A 62 18.33 11.93 -7.83
C LEU A 62 17.33 12.81 -8.57
N ASN A 63 17.78 13.75 -9.40
CA ASN A 63 16.89 14.56 -10.23
C ASN A 63 16.20 13.73 -11.31
N VAL A 64 16.89 12.70 -11.84
CA VAL A 64 16.31 11.80 -12.83
C VAL A 64 15.23 10.95 -12.17
N VAL A 65 15.48 10.46 -10.95
CA VAL A 65 14.50 9.60 -10.30
C VAL A 65 13.37 10.36 -9.60
N ALA A 66 13.64 11.56 -9.09
CA ALA A 66 12.60 12.40 -8.52
C ALA A 66 11.57 12.86 -9.57
N ASN A 67 11.93 12.91 -10.86
CA ASN A 67 10.96 13.16 -11.94
C ASN A 67 9.82 12.12 -11.99
N GLN A 68 9.99 10.93 -11.39
CA GLN A 68 8.95 9.90 -11.25
C GLN A 68 7.94 10.20 -10.12
N ARG A 69 8.17 11.28 -9.36
CA ARG A 69 7.33 11.74 -8.25
C ARG A 69 7.29 13.27 -8.20
N ALA A 70 6.94 13.91 -9.32
CA ALA A 70 6.83 15.37 -9.42
C ALA A 70 8.08 16.18 -9.00
N GLY A 71 9.28 15.58 -9.04
CA GLY A 71 10.51 16.21 -8.56
C GLY A 71 10.75 16.09 -7.04
N ILE A 72 9.91 15.36 -6.32
CA ILE A 72 9.99 15.18 -4.86
C ILE A 72 11.07 14.13 -4.52
N VAL A 73 12.26 14.59 -4.13
CA VAL A 73 13.36 13.73 -3.66
C VAL A 73 13.10 13.15 -2.27
N VAL A 74 12.52 13.97 -1.38
CA VAL A 74 12.16 13.58 -0.01
C VAL A 74 10.66 13.86 0.16
N LEU A 75 9.89 12.81 0.39
CA LEU A 75 8.45 12.88 0.63
C LEU A 75 8.19 12.90 2.13
N ASP A 76 7.73 14.04 2.61
CA ASP A 76 7.46 14.36 4.00
C ASP A 76 6.15 15.15 4.13
N GLN A 77 5.86 15.67 5.32
CA GLN A 77 4.62 16.39 5.59
C GLN A 77 4.47 17.69 4.77
N ASP A 78 5.58 18.29 4.34
CA ASP A 78 5.60 19.56 3.62
C ASP A 78 5.40 19.35 2.12
N THR A 79 5.72 18.17 1.61
CA THR A 79 5.57 17.75 0.20
C THR A 79 4.36 16.86 -0.04
N ALA A 80 3.67 16.41 1.01
CA ALA A 80 2.50 15.53 0.95
C ALA A 80 1.39 16.03 0.01
N ASP A 81 1.07 17.32 0.05
CA ASP A 81 0.04 17.91 -0.79
C ASP A 81 0.37 17.83 -2.29
N GLU A 82 1.65 17.97 -2.65
CA GLU A 82 2.13 17.87 -4.03
C GLU A 82 2.14 16.41 -4.48
N PHE A 83 2.65 15.52 -3.63
CA PHE A 83 2.66 14.09 -3.88
C PHE A 83 1.25 13.53 -4.14
N LEU A 84 0.28 13.86 -3.29
CA LEU A 84 -1.11 13.40 -3.43
C LEU A 84 -1.85 13.99 -4.65
N ARG A 85 -1.25 14.99 -5.31
CA ARG A 85 -1.74 15.59 -6.57
C ARG A 85 -0.93 15.14 -7.79
N ALA A 86 0.18 14.43 -7.59
CA ALA A 86 1.05 13.97 -8.66
C ALA A 86 0.33 12.92 -9.53
N PRO A 87 0.42 13.00 -10.87
CA PRO A 87 -0.21 12.04 -11.78
C PRO A 87 0.20 10.57 -11.53
N GLU A 88 1.41 10.35 -11.02
CA GLU A 88 1.97 9.04 -10.70
C GLU A 88 1.35 8.45 -9.42
N THR A 89 0.68 9.27 -8.61
CA THR A 89 -0.02 8.88 -7.39
C THR A 89 -1.51 8.86 -7.65
N ARG A 90 -2.02 7.72 -8.12
CA ARG A 90 -3.43 7.58 -8.48
C ARG A 90 -4.26 7.34 -7.22
N LYS A 91 -5.26 8.19 -6.96
CA LYS A 91 -6.20 7.95 -5.86
C LYS A 91 -7.18 6.84 -6.25
N LEU A 92 -7.34 5.86 -5.36
CA LEU A 92 -8.32 4.81 -5.48
C LEU A 92 -9.58 5.18 -4.71
N ASP A 93 -10.72 4.82 -5.27
CA ASP A 93 -12.00 4.91 -4.58
C ASP A 93 -12.16 3.72 -3.62
N LEU A 94 -12.62 3.99 -2.39
CA LEU A 94 -12.80 2.95 -1.38
C LEU A 94 -13.89 1.94 -1.79
N ASN A 95 -14.97 2.40 -2.45
CA ASN A 95 -16.02 1.50 -2.91
C ASN A 95 -15.54 0.63 -4.06
N PHE A 96 -14.69 1.15 -4.94
CA PHE A 96 -14.02 0.37 -5.98
C PHE A 96 -13.25 -0.82 -5.37
N LEU A 97 -12.39 -0.57 -4.37
CA LEU A 97 -11.63 -1.64 -3.70
C LEU A 97 -12.57 -2.65 -3.02
N ARG A 98 -13.61 -2.15 -2.35
CA ARG A 98 -14.62 -2.99 -1.70
C ARG A 98 -15.34 -3.91 -2.69
N GLN A 99 -15.80 -3.38 -3.83
CA GLN A 99 -16.48 -4.19 -4.86
C GLN A 99 -15.51 -5.22 -5.45
N ALA A 100 -14.27 -4.82 -5.77
CA ALA A 100 -13.27 -5.74 -6.31
C ALA A 100 -12.99 -6.92 -5.37
N LEU A 101 -12.95 -6.68 -4.05
CA LEU A 101 -12.83 -7.73 -3.04
C LEU A 101 -14.07 -8.64 -3.01
N LEU A 102 -15.27 -8.04 -2.93
CA LEU A 102 -16.53 -8.80 -2.82
C LEU A 102 -16.77 -9.71 -4.03
N GLU A 103 -16.37 -9.30 -5.23
CA GLU A 103 -16.45 -10.12 -6.44
C GLU A 103 -15.55 -11.36 -6.39
N ARG A 104 -14.38 -11.25 -5.74
CA ARG A 104 -13.36 -12.32 -5.67
C ARG A 104 -13.51 -13.20 -4.43
N LEU A 105 -14.15 -12.68 -3.38
CA LEU A 105 -14.33 -13.37 -2.11
C LEU A 105 -14.95 -14.78 -2.24
N PRO A 106 -15.94 -15.05 -3.12
CA PRO A 106 -16.52 -16.39 -3.25
C PRO A 106 -15.54 -17.45 -3.75
N SER A 107 -14.56 -17.08 -4.59
CA SER A 107 -13.56 -17.99 -5.15
C SER A 107 -12.24 -17.99 -4.38
N ALA A 108 -11.92 -16.90 -3.68
CA ALA A 108 -10.71 -16.75 -2.88
C ALA A 108 -10.64 -17.82 -1.77
N GLN A 109 -9.55 -18.58 -1.80
CA GLN A 109 -9.22 -19.63 -0.82
C GLN A 109 -8.44 -19.05 0.36
N SER A 110 -7.76 -17.92 0.19
CA SER A 110 -7.00 -17.25 1.24
C SER A 110 -6.74 -15.79 0.89
N TRP A 111 -6.14 -15.05 1.82
CA TRP A 111 -5.67 -13.68 1.58
C TRP A 111 -4.73 -13.59 0.37
N TRP A 112 -3.91 -14.62 0.13
CA TRP A 112 -2.98 -14.68 -1.00
C TRP A 112 -3.64 -14.60 -2.38
N ASP A 113 -4.93 -14.92 -2.50
CA ASP A 113 -5.63 -14.85 -3.79
C ASP A 113 -6.08 -13.42 -4.14
N VAL A 114 -6.00 -12.50 -3.19
CA VAL A 114 -6.49 -11.11 -3.29
C VAL A 114 -5.53 -10.10 -2.66
N ASP A 115 -4.29 -10.50 -2.36
CA ASP A 115 -3.29 -9.69 -1.65
C ASP A 115 -2.97 -8.38 -2.36
N PHE A 116 -3.01 -8.37 -3.69
CA PHE A 116 -2.81 -7.19 -4.55
C PHE A 116 -3.83 -6.06 -4.31
N LEU A 117 -4.98 -6.34 -3.68
CA LEU A 117 -5.94 -5.30 -3.26
C LEU A 117 -5.56 -4.64 -1.94
N PHE A 118 -4.73 -5.30 -1.12
CA PHE A 118 -4.40 -4.85 0.22
C PHE A 118 -3.20 -3.90 0.22
N PRO A 119 -3.21 -2.91 1.13
CA PRO A 119 -2.14 -1.93 1.18
C PRO A 119 -0.86 -2.57 1.73
N ILE A 120 0.27 -2.23 1.12
CA ILE A 120 1.58 -2.67 1.60
C ILE A 120 2.30 -1.62 2.44
N ALA A 121 1.76 -0.40 2.47
CA ALA A 121 2.33 0.72 3.20
C ALA A 121 1.22 1.63 3.75
N PHE A 122 1.47 2.17 4.94
CA PHE A 122 0.68 3.23 5.56
C PHE A 122 1.61 4.42 5.84
N VAL A 123 1.38 5.54 5.16
CA VAL A 123 2.15 6.78 5.30
C VAL A 123 1.32 7.79 6.10
N ASP A 124 1.70 8.06 7.35
CA ASP A 124 1.05 9.05 8.21
C ASP A 124 1.83 10.36 8.18
N PHE A 125 1.42 11.28 7.30
CA PHE A 125 2.00 12.61 7.18
C PHE A 125 1.71 13.48 8.41
N ASP A 126 0.57 13.27 9.07
CA ASP A 126 0.16 14.04 10.23
C ASP A 126 1.04 13.74 11.46
N HIS A 127 1.48 12.49 11.60
CA HIS A 127 2.26 12.01 12.75
C HIS A 127 3.71 11.66 12.41
N LYS A 128 4.15 11.87 11.16
CA LYS A 128 5.51 11.54 10.69
C LYS A 128 5.86 10.06 10.89
N ARG A 129 4.94 9.17 10.53
CA ARG A 129 5.11 7.72 10.65
C ARG A 129 4.98 7.03 9.31
N PHE A 130 5.68 5.92 9.16
CA PHE A 130 5.54 5.00 8.06
C PHE A 130 5.46 3.58 8.64
N ALA A 131 4.46 2.81 8.22
CA ALA A 131 4.45 1.37 8.43
C ALA A 131 4.47 0.65 7.09
N GLY A 132 5.38 -0.31 6.95
CA GLY A 132 5.43 -1.24 5.84
C GLY A 132 4.89 -2.61 6.24
N PHE A 133 4.10 -3.22 5.36
CA PHE A 133 3.64 -4.60 5.48
C PHE A 133 3.62 -5.25 4.10
N TYR A 134 4.74 -5.83 3.71
CA TYR A 134 4.97 -6.39 2.38
C TYR A 134 5.67 -7.75 2.47
N GLN A 135 5.47 -8.58 1.45
CA GLN A 135 6.01 -9.93 1.39
C GLN A 135 7.44 -9.96 0.83
N ASN A 136 7.75 -9.02 -0.06
CA ASN A 136 9.01 -8.91 -0.75
C ASN A 136 9.31 -7.43 -1.07
N GLY A 137 10.55 -7.16 -1.47
CA GLY A 137 11.01 -5.82 -1.81
C GLY A 137 11.97 -5.22 -0.78
N PRO A 138 12.37 -3.96 -1.00
CA PRO A 138 13.30 -3.27 -0.11
C PRO A 138 12.65 -3.00 1.24
N ARG A 139 13.49 -2.84 2.27
CA ARG A 139 13.08 -2.39 3.60
C ARG A 139 12.63 -0.93 3.60
N LEU A 140 11.41 -0.67 3.12
CA LEU A 140 10.87 0.67 2.90
C LEU A 140 10.92 1.54 4.16
N GLU A 141 10.66 0.93 5.32
CA GLU A 141 10.66 1.58 6.63
C GLU A 141 12.02 2.18 7.03
N ARG A 142 13.11 1.79 6.36
CA ARG A 142 14.45 2.36 6.58
C ARG A 142 14.68 3.67 5.81
N TYR A 143 13.86 3.96 4.80
CA TYR A 143 14.01 5.10 3.91
C TYR A 143 12.93 6.16 4.16
N VAL A 144 12.71 6.50 5.43
CA VAL A 144 11.80 7.56 5.87
C VAL A 144 12.54 8.90 6.03
N PRO A 145 11.86 10.06 5.94
CA PRO A 145 12.49 11.36 6.14
C PRO A 145 13.12 11.52 7.53
N ASP A 146 13.95 12.54 7.71
CA ASP A 146 14.53 12.82 9.02
C ASP A 146 13.47 13.20 10.06
N GLY A 147 13.60 12.62 11.25
CA GLY A 147 12.63 12.81 12.33
C GLY A 147 11.34 12.00 12.20
N TRP A 148 11.21 11.15 11.17
CA TRP A 148 10.11 10.21 11.02
C TRP A 148 10.40 8.87 11.70
N VAL A 149 9.33 8.17 12.09
CA VAL A 149 9.39 6.78 12.58
C VAL A 149 9.01 5.83 11.45
N GLY A 150 9.87 4.87 11.15
CA GLY A 150 9.59 3.80 10.19
C GLY A 150 9.54 2.44 10.88
N GLU A 151 8.46 1.69 10.66
CA GLU A 151 8.21 0.39 11.27
C GLU A 151 7.78 -0.66 10.23
N PHE A 152 8.06 -1.93 10.51
CA PHE A 152 7.50 -3.08 9.78
C PHE A 152 6.43 -3.72 10.65
N GLU A 153 5.16 -3.45 10.35
CA GLU A 153 4.01 -3.79 11.20
C GLU A 153 2.78 -4.11 10.36
N ASP A 154 2.00 -5.12 10.77
CA ASP A 154 0.69 -5.45 10.19
C ASP A 154 -0.39 -4.42 10.57
N PHE A 155 -0.21 -3.20 10.08
CA PHE A 155 -1.07 -2.06 10.39
C PHE A 155 -2.54 -2.29 9.99
N ALA A 156 -2.81 -3.20 9.05
CA ALA A 156 -4.18 -3.54 8.64
C ALA A 156 -4.96 -4.15 9.80
N ASN A 157 -4.30 -5.00 10.61
CA ASN A 157 -4.89 -5.69 11.76
C ASN A 157 -4.58 -5.01 13.10
N THR A 158 -3.47 -4.28 13.24
CA THR A 158 -3.01 -3.77 14.55
C THR A 158 -3.35 -2.31 14.82
N TYR A 159 -3.53 -1.47 13.79
CA TYR A 159 -3.76 -0.04 14.01
C TYR A 159 -5.13 0.23 14.63
N PRO A 160 -5.18 1.12 15.64
CA PRO A 160 -6.41 1.44 16.36
C PRO A 160 -7.32 2.36 15.54
N GLU A 161 -8.59 2.46 15.95
CA GLU A 161 -9.64 3.22 15.26
C GLU A 161 -9.30 4.71 15.09
N GLU A 162 -8.51 5.29 15.99
CA GLU A 162 -8.11 6.71 15.93
C GLU A 162 -7.03 6.98 14.86
N VAL A 163 -6.35 5.92 14.39
CA VAL A 163 -5.29 6.00 13.39
C VAL A 163 -5.77 5.50 12.04
N PHE A 164 -6.43 4.33 12.01
CA PHE A 164 -6.99 3.75 10.80
C PHE A 164 -8.40 3.24 11.08
N PRO A 165 -9.42 4.12 10.94
CA PRO A 165 -10.80 3.79 11.28
C PRO A 165 -11.36 2.63 10.45
N ALA A 166 -12.25 1.83 11.03
CA ALA A 166 -12.93 0.75 10.33
C ALA A 166 -13.71 1.22 9.09
N VAL A 167 -14.21 2.45 9.10
CA VAL A 167 -14.94 3.03 7.94
C VAL A 167 -14.05 3.20 6.71
N ASP A 168 -12.74 3.36 6.91
CA ASP A 168 -11.75 3.54 5.85
C ASP A 168 -11.10 2.22 5.39
N LYS A 169 -11.41 1.09 6.05
CA LYS A 169 -10.93 -0.25 5.71
C LYS A 169 -11.91 -0.91 4.74
N PHE A 170 -11.55 -1.06 3.46
CA PHE A 170 -12.47 -1.58 2.44
C PHE A 170 -12.96 -3.02 2.71
N TRP A 171 -12.19 -3.79 3.47
CA TRP A 171 -12.52 -5.16 3.89
C TRP A 171 -13.46 -5.23 5.09
N ILE A 172 -13.80 -4.11 5.72
CA ILE A 172 -14.87 -4.05 6.72
C ILE A 172 -16.19 -3.77 5.99
N VAL A 173 -17.08 -4.76 5.98
CA VAL A 173 -18.36 -4.70 5.25
C VAL A 173 -19.48 -5.18 6.17
N ASP A 174 -20.47 -4.31 6.43
CA ASP A 174 -21.62 -4.59 7.30
C ASP A 174 -21.21 -5.17 8.67
N GLY A 175 -20.13 -4.65 9.24
CA GLY A 175 -19.58 -5.10 10.53
C GLY A 175 -18.81 -6.43 10.50
N LYS A 176 -18.58 -7.00 9.31
CA LYS A 176 -17.75 -8.19 9.10
C LYS A 176 -16.35 -7.80 8.66
N ASP A 177 -15.36 -8.54 9.19
CA ASP A 177 -13.97 -8.44 8.78
C ASP A 177 -13.63 -9.53 7.75
N LEU A 178 -13.60 -9.13 6.47
CA LEU A 178 -13.31 -10.03 5.36
C LEU A 178 -11.82 -10.41 5.29
N LEU A 179 -10.91 -9.58 5.81
CA LEU A 179 -9.49 -9.91 5.91
C LEU A 179 -9.28 -11.05 6.93
N HIS A 180 -9.93 -10.94 8.09
CA HIS A 180 -9.93 -12.01 9.08
C HIS A 180 -10.47 -13.32 8.49
N GLU A 181 -11.59 -13.27 7.76
CA GLU A 181 -12.18 -14.45 7.11
C GLU A 181 -11.21 -15.09 6.10
N LEU A 182 -10.56 -14.30 5.24
CA LEU A 182 -9.57 -14.79 4.28
C LEU A 182 -8.36 -15.45 4.97
N ASN A 183 -7.92 -14.88 6.09
CA ASN A 183 -6.83 -15.44 6.89
C ASN A 183 -7.21 -16.78 7.53
N GLU A 184 -8.44 -16.93 8.03
CA GLU A 184 -8.96 -18.20 8.56
C GLU A 184 -9.07 -19.28 7.47
N ARG A 185 -9.55 -18.92 6.27
CA ARG A 185 -9.61 -19.85 5.12
C ARG A 185 -8.21 -20.37 4.77
N GLY A 186 -7.21 -19.49 4.73
CA GLY A 186 -5.80 -19.87 4.51
C GLY A 186 -5.28 -20.86 5.55
N ARG A 187 -5.47 -20.58 6.84
CA ARG A 187 -5.05 -21.47 7.94
C ARG A 187 -5.69 -22.86 7.86
N ALA A 188 -6.96 -22.93 7.49
CA ALA A 188 -7.68 -24.19 7.34
C ALA A 188 -7.09 -25.04 6.20
N LEU A 189 -6.70 -24.42 5.09
CA LEU A 189 -6.07 -25.10 3.95
C LEU A 189 -4.71 -25.68 4.32
N GLU A 190 -3.84 -24.90 4.97
CA GLU A 190 -2.52 -25.37 5.42
C GLU A 190 -2.64 -26.55 6.39
N SER A 191 -3.59 -26.47 7.33
CA SER A 191 -3.88 -27.53 8.29
C SER A 191 -4.39 -28.82 7.63
N SER A 192 -5.07 -28.70 6.48
CA SER A 192 -5.54 -29.87 5.72
C SER A 192 -4.41 -30.55 4.91
N ARG A 193 -3.41 -29.78 4.47
CA ARG A 193 -2.26 -30.27 3.68
C ARG A 193 -1.23 -30.98 4.54
N THR A 194 -1.06 -30.57 5.79
CA THR A 194 -0.13 -31.16 6.77
C THR A 194 -0.64 -32.44 7.42
N LYS A 195 -1.94 -32.75 7.28
CA LYS A 195 -2.57 -33.98 7.80
C LYS A 195 -2.63 -35.13 6.78
N LYS A 196 -2.12 -34.93 5.56
CA LYS A 196 -1.94 -35.97 4.53
C LYS A 196 -0.49 -36.39 4.44
#